data_AF-A0A9K2KNP8-F1
#
_entry.id   AF-A0A9K2KNP8-F1
#
_cell.length_a   1.000
_cell.length_b   1.000
_cell.length_c   1.000
_cell.angle_alpha   90.00
_cell.angle_beta   90.00
_cell.angle_gamma   90.00
#
_symmetry.space_group_name_H-M   'P 1'
#
loop_
_entity.id
_entity.type
_entity.pdbx_description
1 polymer ?
#
loop_
_entity_poly.entity_id
_entity_poly.type
_entity_poly.pdbx_seq_one_letter_code
_entity_poly.pdbx_strand_id
1 'polypeptide(L)' 'MKDNWCEPYKFKGRLIYGGAARNARIKQGGGMDNILLRVAHEAAQNALERVNEMQQERSSKLKLVK' A
#
# COMPACT_ATOMS: atom_id res chain seq x y z
N MET A 1 21.31 9.87 0.94
CA MET A 1 20.51 8.62 1.02
C MET A 1 19.18 8.91 0.31
N LYS A 2 18.84 8.20 -0.79
CA LYS A 2 17.66 8.48 -1.65
C LYS A 2 16.34 7.95 -1.06
N ASP A 3 16.25 7.86 0.25
CA ASP A 3 15.08 7.29 0.91
C ASP A 3 14.15 8.42 1.34
N ASN A 4 13.00 8.53 0.68
CA ASN A 4 11.96 9.52 0.97
C ASN A 4 11.49 9.44 2.43
N TRP A 5 11.68 8.31 3.11
CA TRP A 5 11.36 8.17 4.53
C TRP A 5 12.27 9.00 5.44
N CYS A 6 13.49 9.30 4.99
CA CYS A 6 14.48 10.08 5.73
C CYS A 6 14.46 11.57 5.37
N GLU A 7 13.60 11.99 4.44
CA GLU A 7 13.44 13.39 4.06
C GLU A 7 12.97 14.25 5.23
N PRO A 8 13.33 15.55 5.25
CA PRO A 8 12.88 16.49 6.28
C PRO A 8 11.37 16.37 6.53
N TYR A 9 10.99 16.29 7.79
CA TYR A 9 9.60 16.07 8.21
C TYR A 9 9.21 17.05 9.31
N LYS A 10 8.11 17.76 9.11
CA LYS A 10 7.61 18.73 10.11
C LYS A 10 6.81 17.97 11.16
N PHE A 11 7.38 17.82 12.35
CA PHE A 11 6.76 17.13 13.48
C PHE A 11 6.64 18.08 14.68
N LYS A 12 5.42 18.28 15.19
CA LYS A 12 5.13 19.16 16.34
C LYS A 12 5.77 20.55 16.24
N GLY A 13 5.68 21.17 15.07
CA GLY A 13 6.24 22.51 14.81
C GLY A 13 7.75 22.56 14.60
N ARG A 14 8.47 21.43 14.68
CA ARG A 14 9.92 21.35 14.43
C ARG A 14 10.20 20.53 13.17
N LEU A 15 11.30 20.84 12.50
CA LEU A 15 11.77 20.07 11.36
C LEU A 15 12.75 18.99 11.85
N ILE A 16 12.46 17.73 11.57
CA ILE A 16 13.29 16.57 11.92
C ILE A 16 13.78 15.85 10.66
N TYR A 17 14.90 15.14 10.76
CA TYR A 17 15.63 14.59 9.61
C TYR A 17 16.04 13.13 9.85
N GLY A 18 16.37 12.43 8.77
CA GLY A 18 16.99 11.10 8.83
C GLY A 18 16.12 10.06 9.54
N GLY A 19 16.72 9.26 10.42
CA GLY A 19 16.02 8.19 11.15
C GLY A 19 14.87 8.69 12.04
N ALA A 20 14.99 9.91 12.59
CA ALA A 20 13.89 10.51 13.37
C ALA A 20 12.66 10.79 12.49
N ALA A 21 12.89 11.28 11.27
CA ALA A 21 11.83 11.52 10.31
C ALA A 21 11.14 10.21 9.87
N ARG A 22 11.92 9.14 9.65
CA ARG A 22 11.38 7.80 9.38
C ARG A 22 10.48 7.31 10.52
N ASN A 23 10.97 7.35 11.76
CA ASN A 23 10.21 6.89 12.92
C ASN A 23 8.93 7.69 13.12
N ALA A 24 8.96 9.00 12.88
CA ALA A 24 7.77 9.84 12.96
C ALA A 24 6.73 9.47 11.89
N ARG A 25 7.16 9.20 10.65
CA ARG A 25 6.27 8.72 9.58
C ARG A 25 5.67 7.34 9.89
N ILE A 26 6.48 6.40 10.37
CA ILE A 26 5.99 5.06 10.80
C ILE A 26 4.93 5.22 11.89
N LYS A 27 5.21 6.06 12.90
CA LYS A 27 4.26 6.34 13.97
C LYS A 27 2.98 7.03 13.46
N GLN A 28 3.09 7.98 12.52
CA GLN A 28 1.93 8.61 11.88
C GLN A 28 1.06 7.59 11.12
N GLY A 29 1.68 6.57 10.52
CA GLY A 29 0.99 5.46 9.86
C GLY A 29 0.32 4.46 10.81
N GLY A 30 0.30 4.70 12.12
CA GLY A 30 -0.25 3.78 13.12
C GLY A 30 0.74 2.70 13.58
N GLY A 31 2.03 2.85 13.26
CA GLY A 31 3.07 1.86 13.55
C GLY A 31 3.34 0.93 12.37
N MET A 32 4.41 0.15 12.50
CA MET A 32 4.87 -0.74 11.43
C MET A 32 3.83 -1.84 11.12
N ASP A 33 3.24 -2.43 12.15
CA ASP A 33 2.26 -3.51 12.00
C ASP A 33 1.03 -3.05 11.21
N ASN A 34 0.54 -1.82 11.47
CA ASN A 34 -0.59 -1.27 10.73
C ASN A 34 -0.24 -0.99 9.26
N ILE A 35 0.98 -0.52 8.99
CA ILE A 35 1.46 -0.34 7.63
C ILE A 35 1.52 -1.68 6.89
N LEU A 36 2.07 -2.71 7.53
CA LEU A 36 2.17 -4.06 6.97
C LEU A 36 0.77 -4.66 6.72
N LEU A 37 -0.14 -4.55 7.68
CA LEU A 37 -1.49 -5.06 7.56
C LEU A 37 -2.23 -4.42 6.39
N ARG A 38 -2.13 -3.10 6.23
CA ARG A 38 -2.75 -2.38 5.11
C ARG A 38 -2.20 -2.84 3.76
N VAL A 39 -0.87 -2.94 3.63
CA VAL A 39 -0.24 -3.40 2.38
C VAL A 39 -0.64 -4.85 2.07
N ALA A 40 -0.69 -5.72 3.07
CA ALA A 40 -1.12 -7.10 2.89
C ALA A 40 -2.59 -7.19 2.44
N HIS A 41 -3.47 -6.38 3.02
CA HIS A 41 -4.88 -6.32 2.65
C HIS A 41 -5.07 -5.82 1.22
N GLU A 42 -4.40 -4.72 0.84
CA GLU A 42 -4.43 -4.18 -0.53
C GLU A 42 -3.92 -5.23 -1.54
N ALA A 43 -2.84 -5.93 -1.22
CA ALA A 43 -2.32 -7.00 -2.09
C ALA A 43 -3.32 -8.15 -2.25
N ALA A 44 -3.98 -8.57 -1.17
CA ALA A 44 -4.99 -9.62 -1.20
C ALA A 44 -6.23 -9.22 -2.01
N GLN A 45 -6.70 -7.98 -1.85
CA GLN A 45 -7.82 -7.44 -2.64
C GLN A 45 -7.49 -7.39 -4.12
N ASN A 46 -6.34 -6.82 -4.48
CA ASN A 46 -5.88 -6.75 -5.87
C ASN A 46 -5.75 -8.15 -6.51
N ALA A 47 -5.31 -9.15 -5.74
CA ALA A 47 -5.24 -10.53 -6.23
C ALA A 47 -6.63 -11.12 -6.49
N LEU A 48 -7.58 -10.90 -5.58
CA LEU A 48 -8.96 -11.35 -5.72
C LEU A 48 -9.66 -10.69 -6.93
N GLU A 49 -9.50 -9.39 -7.10
CA GLU A 49 -10.06 -8.62 -8.22
C GLU A 49 -9.59 -9.18 -9.57
N ARG A 50 -8.28 -9.41 -9.72
CA ARG A 50 -7.71 -10.00 -10.94
C ARG A 50 -8.30 -11.37 -11.26
N VAL A 51 -8.48 -12.23 -10.26
CA VAL A 51 -9.06 -13.57 -10.47
C VAL A 51 -10.53 -13.46 -10.90
N ASN A 52 -11.28 -12.52 -10.32
CA ASN A 52 -12.67 -12.28 -10.71
C ASN A 52 -12.78 -11.75 -12.15
N GLU A 53 -11.92 -10.82 -12.55
CA GLU A 53 -11.84 -10.33 -13.94
C GLU A 53 -11.59 -11.48 -14.92
N MET A 54 -10.62 -12.36 -14.63
CA MET A 54 -10.32 -13.53 -15.46
C MET A 54 -11.53 -14.49 -15.60
N GLN A 55 -12.31 -14.67 -14.53
CA GLN A 55 -13.52 -15.49 -14.58
C GLN A 55 -14.61 -14.85 -15.48
N GLN A 56 -14.83 -13.55 -15.36
CA GLN A 56 -15.81 -12.83 -16.15
C GLN A 56 -15.46 -12.85 -17.64
N GLU A 57 -14.19 -12.65 -18.01
CA GLU A 57 -13.72 -12.77 -19.39
C GLU A 57 -14.01 -14.16 -19.98
N ARG A 58 -13.76 -15.22 -19.19
CA ARG A 58 -14.01 -16.60 -19.63
C ARG A 58 -15.49 -16.87 -19.86
N SER A 59 -16.36 -16.38 -18.98
CA SER A 59 -17.81 -16.48 -19.11
C SER A 59 -18.34 -15.76 -20.35
N SER A 60 -17.82 -14.55 -20.62
CA SER A 60 -18.18 -13.75 -21.80
C SER A 60 -17.78 -14.43 -23.11
N LYS A 61 -16.57 -15.02 -23.18
CA LYS A 61 -16.10 -15.78 -24.34
C LYS A 61 -16.97 -17.01 -24.63
N LEU A 62 -17.44 -17.72 -23.61
CA LEU A 62 -18.33 -18.88 -23.76
C LEU A 62 -19.72 -18.51 -24.30
N LYS A 63 -20.22 -17.31 -24.01
CA LYS A 63 -21.53 -16.84 -24.50
C LYS A 63 -21.52 -16.41 -25.98
N LEU A 64 -20.36 -15.99 -26.51
CA LEU A 64 -20.20 -15.58 -27.92
C LEU A 64 -20.06 -16.77 -28.89
N VAL A 65 -19.81 -17.98 -28.37
CA VAL A 65 -19.57 -19.20 -29.17
C VAL A 65 -20.84 -20.09 -29.26
N LYS A 66 -21.95 -19.64 -28.66
CA LYS A 66 -23.28 -20.28 -28.77
C LYS A 66 -24.18 -19.47 -29.68
#